data_AF-A0A7W1HFW8-F1
#
_entry.id   AF-A0A7W1HFW8-F1
#
_cell.length_a   1.000
_cell.length_b   1.000
_cell.length_c   1.000
_cell.angle_alpha   90.00
_cell.angle_beta   90.00
_cell.angle_gamma   90.00
#
_symmetry.space_group_name_H-M   'P 1'
#
loop_
_entity.id
_entity.type
_entity.pdbx_description
1 polymer ?
#
loop_
_entity_poly.entity_id
_entity_poly.type
_entity_poly.pdbx_seq_one_letter_code
_entity_poly.pdbx_strand_id
1 'polypeptide(L)'
;MIETSSTKVVFFSFAILGAFFLLFGIFWFSWRYGRRPTALSPYSGMPLRRGSDLSYFYSESVLRYLYQMRDPNNPMFDLRKAAMCRETGRIFPNGINWFDVINVDWDFLKKRRPGNYVSWGSLSVDQKEHLTKIHHDLSGYQTEFSSENPLPRAVEPKYAMKKPGPLYVDINNYVLLGWKIVPETELEVLIVKHPTPKRTFFTPISEEDS
;
A
#
# COMPACT_ATOMS: atom_id res chain seq x y z
N MET A 1 -8.88 -26.13 -65.65
CA MET A 1 -8.70 -24.69 -65.33
C MET A 1 -9.72 -24.35 -64.26
N ILE A 2 -9.28 -24.00 -63.05
CA ILE A 2 -10.18 -23.56 -61.99
C ILE A 2 -10.37 -22.06 -62.18
N GLU A 3 -11.54 -21.62 -62.62
CA GLU A 3 -11.86 -20.19 -62.68
C GLU A 3 -11.94 -19.64 -61.25
N THR A 4 -10.95 -18.85 -60.88
CA THR A 4 -10.96 -18.11 -59.61
C THR A 4 -11.93 -16.93 -59.75
N SER A 5 -13.13 -17.09 -59.19
CA SER A 5 -14.10 -16.01 -59.04
C SER A 5 -13.46 -14.79 -58.36
N SER A 6 -13.48 -13.63 -59.03
CA SER A 6 -12.85 -12.38 -58.58
C SER A 6 -13.23 -11.98 -57.14
N THR A 7 -14.43 -12.33 -56.72
CA THR A 7 -14.93 -12.10 -55.36
C THR A 7 -14.09 -12.82 -54.30
N LYS A 8 -13.61 -14.04 -54.58
CA LYS A 8 -12.75 -14.80 -53.65
C LYS A 8 -11.40 -14.13 -53.46
N VAL A 9 -10.84 -13.56 -54.53
CA VAL A 9 -9.58 -12.81 -54.49
C VAL A 9 -9.74 -11.57 -53.61
N VAL A 10 -10.82 -10.81 -53.81
CA VAL A 10 -11.12 -9.61 -53.01
C VAL A 10 -11.27 -9.93 -51.52
N PHE A 11 -12.04 -10.96 -51.16
CA PHE A 11 -12.18 -11.38 -49.76
C PHE A 11 -10.85 -11.84 -49.15
N PHE A 12 -10.03 -12.57 -49.91
CA PHE A 12 -8.72 -13.00 -49.46
C PHE A 12 -7.78 -11.81 -49.22
N SER A 13 -7.79 -10.80 -50.10
CA SER A 13 -7.04 -9.56 -49.92
C SER A 13 -7.49 -8.80 -48.66
N PHE A 14 -8.79 -8.70 -48.39
CA PHE A 14 -9.30 -8.10 -47.16
C PHE A 14 -8.91 -8.91 -45.91
N ALA A 15 -8.92 -10.24 -45.98
CA ALA A 15 -8.49 -11.09 -44.88
C ALA A 15 -7.00 -10.88 -44.54
N ILE A 16 -6.14 -10.80 -45.57
CA ILE A 16 -4.72 -10.47 -45.38
C ILE A 16 -4.57 -9.09 -44.75
N LEU A 17 -5.27 -8.07 -45.29
CA LEU A 17 -5.22 -6.70 -44.77
C LEU A 17 -5.67 -6.65 -43.29
N GLY A 18 -6.76 -7.33 -42.96
CA GLY A 18 -7.27 -7.45 -41.60
C GLY A 18 -6.26 -8.12 -40.65
N ALA A 19 -5.59 -9.18 -41.10
CA ALA A 19 -4.53 -9.82 -40.33
C ALA A 19 -3.36 -8.87 -40.08
N PHE A 20 -2.94 -8.08 -41.07
CA PHE A 20 -1.92 -7.05 -40.89
C PHE A 20 -2.32 -5.98 -39.87
N PHE A 21 -3.56 -5.48 -39.92
CA PHE A 21 -4.05 -4.51 -38.93
C PHE A 21 -4.12 -5.10 -37.51
N LEU A 22 -4.53 -6.36 -37.38
CA LEU A 22 -4.54 -7.06 -36.10
C LEU A 22 -3.12 -7.21 -35.53
N LEU A 23 -2.17 -7.66 -36.35
CA LEU A 23 -0.77 -7.77 -35.94
C LEU A 23 -0.18 -6.41 -35.58
N PHE A 24 -0.47 -5.37 -36.36
CA PHE A 24 -0.05 -4.00 -36.07
C PHE A 24 -0.65 -3.51 -34.74
N GLY A 25 -1.93 -3.79 -34.49
CA GLY A 25 -2.60 -3.47 -33.22
C GLY A 25 -1.96 -4.15 -32.02
N ILE A 26 -1.66 -5.46 -32.13
CA ILE A 26 -0.97 -6.22 -31.08
C ILE A 26 0.44 -5.67 -30.84
N PHE A 27 1.19 -5.39 -31.91
CA PHE A 27 2.53 -4.82 -31.82
C PHE A 27 2.50 -3.44 -31.17
N TRP A 28 1.62 -2.55 -31.64
CA TRP A 28 1.45 -1.21 -31.08
C TRP A 28 1.08 -1.26 -29.59
N PHE A 29 0.13 -2.13 -29.22
CA PHE A 29 -0.28 -2.30 -27.83
C PHE A 29 0.86 -2.83 -26.96
N SER A 30 1.57 -3.88 -27.42
CA SER A 30 2.72 -4.47 -26.71
C SER A 30 3.86 -3.48 -26.55
N TRP A 31 4.17 -2.72 -27.59
CA TRP A 31 5.19 -1.67 -27.58
C TRP A 31 4.84 -0.55 -26.61
N ARG A 32 3.59 -0.06 -26.66
CA ARG A 32 3.09 0.97 -25.75
C ARG A 32 3.11 0.50 -24.29
N TYR A 33 2.89 -0.80 -24.08
CA TYR A 33 2.90 -1.44 -22.78
C TYR A 33 4.32 -1.62 -22.22
N GLY A 34 5.28 -2.04 -23.06
CA GLY A 34 6.68 -2.21 -22.68
C GLY A 34 7.42 -0.90 -22.36
N ARG A 35 6.92 0.24 -22.86
CA ARG A 35 7.46 1.58 -22.59
C ARG A 35 6.84 2.28 -21.37
N ARG A 36 6.19 1.56 -20.46
CA ARG A 36 5.64 2.18 -19.26
C ARG A 36 6.78 2.67 -18.36
N PRO A 37 6.73 3.92 -17.86
CA PRO A 37 7.72 4.41 -16.94
C PRO A 37 7.69 3.59 -15.65
N THR A 38 8.84 3.42 -15.02
CA THR A 38 8.92 2.76 -13.72
C THR A 38 8.10 3.56 -12.71
N ALA A 39 7.21 2.88 -11.98
CA ALA A 39 6.42 3.52 -10.94
C ALA A 39 7.35 4.08 -9.86
N LEU A 40 7.07 5.29 -9.40
CA LEU A 40 7.88 5.98 -8.40
C LEU A 40 7.24 5.85 -7.02
N SER A 41 8.09 5.75 -6.00
CA SER A 41 7.68 5.76 -4.60
C SER A 41 7.01 7.10 -4.27
N PRO A 42 5.83 7.11 -3.62
CA PRO A 42 5.18 8.34 -3.19
C PRO A 42 6.08 9.22 -2.30
N TYR A 43 6.99 8.60 -1.55
CA TYR A 43 7.84 9.26 -0.58
C TYR A 43 9.14 9.82 -1.16
N SER A 44 9.89 8.97 -1.86
CA SER A 44 11.25 9.30 -2.29
C SER A 44 11.33 9.71 -3.75
N GLY A 45 10.27 9.49 -4.54
CA GLY A 45 10.33 9.63 -5.99
C GLY A 45 11.24 8.60 -6.67
N MET A 46 11.78 7.63 -5.92
CA MET A 46 12.66 6.60 -6.45
C MET A 46 11.87 5.43 -7.04
N PRO A 47 12.43 4.69 -8.01
CA PRO A 47 11.79 3.52 -8.61
C PRO A 47 11.32 2.49 -7.57
N LEU A 48 10.07 2.06 -7.69
CA LEU A 48 9.53 0.93 -6.96
C LEU A 48 9.95 -0.39 -7.62
N ARG A 49 10.13 -1.42 -6.80
CA ARG A 49 10.38 -2.81 -7.20
C ARG A 49 9.20 -3.68 -6.82
N ARG A 50 9.14 -4.88 -7.38
CA ARG A 50 8.11 -5.85 -7.04
C ARG A 50 8.48 -6.51 -5.71
N GLY A 51 7.49 -6.84 -4.90
CA GLY A 51 7.72 -7.61 -3.68
C GLY A 51 8.22 -9.03 -3.97
N SER A 52 7.99 -9.55 -5.19
CA SER A 52 8.59 -10.80 -5.67
C SER A 52 10.13 -10.78 -5.76
N ASP A 53 10.73 -9.59 -5.79
CA ASP A 53 12.18 -9.42 -5.88
C ASP A 53 12.86 -9.50 -4.50
N LEU A 54 12.07 -9.60 -3.42
CA LEU A 54 12.58 -9.80 -2.07
C LEU A 54 13.21 -11.20 -1.94
N SER A 55 14.29 -11.29 -1.15
CA SER A 55 14.84 -12.60 -0.79
C SER A 55 13.84 -13.39 0.03
N TYR A 56 14.02 -14.71 0.06
CA TYR A 56 13.21 -15.60 0.88
C TYR A 56 13.22 -15.19 2.35
N PHE A 57 14.39 -14.87 2.91
CA PHE A 57 14.56 -14.42 4.29
C PHE A 57 13.69 -13.20 4.62
N TYR A 58 13.78 -12.15 3.79
CA TYR A 58 12.98 -10.94 4.01
C TYR A 58 11.47 -11.21 3.91
N SER A 59 11.07 -12.04 2.95
CA SER A 59 9.68 -12.41 2.75
C SER A 59 9.13 -13.18 3.96
N GLU A 60 9.90 -14.13 4.49
CA GLU A 60 9.55 -14.88 5.69
C GLU A 60 9.42 -13.97 6.91
N SER A 61 10.37 -13.06 7.14
CA SER A 61 10.33 -12.14 8.28
C SER A 61 9.10 -11.25 8.27
N VAL A 62 8.70 -10.73 7.10
CA VAL A 62 7.48 -9.92 6.94
C VAL A 62 6.24 -10.75 7.28
N LEU A 63 6.12 -11.96 6.72
CA LEU A 63 4.96 -12.83 6.95
C LEU A 63 4.88 -13.28 8.41
N ARG A 64 6.02 -13.65 9.00
CA ARG A 64 6.13 -14.02 10.42
C ARG A 64 5.71 -12.87 11.33
N TYR A 65 6.15 -11.65 11.03
CA TYR A 65 5.78 -10.45 11.80
C TYR A 65 4.26 -10.19 11.75
N LEU A 66 3.66 -10.24 10.57
CA LEU A 66 2.20 -10.08 10.41
C LEU A 66 1.42 -11.21 11.08
N TYR A 67 1.91 -12.45 10.99
CA TYR A 67 1.32 -13.61 11.62
C TYR A 67 1.33 -13.51 13.16
N GLN A 68 2.44 -13.05 13.74
CA GLN A 68 2.57 -12.88 15.20
C GLN A 68 1.65 -11.80 15.75
N MET A 69 1.37 -10.74 14.97
CA MET A 69 0.47 -9.66 15.38
C MET A 69 -0.97 -10.13 15.60
N ARG A 70 -1.44 -11.13 14.81
CA ARG A 70 -2.80 -11.69 14.85
C ARG A 70 -3.93 -10.64 14.84
N ASP A 71 -3.69 -9.49 14.23
CA ASP A 71 -4.66 -8.39 14.19
C ASP A 71 -5.50 -8.47 12.90
N PRO A 72 -6.83 -8.60 12.98
CA PRO A 72 -7.70 -8.64 11.80
C PRO A 72 -7.63 -7.36 10.95
N ASN A 73 -7.21 -6.24 11.52
CA ASN A 73 -7.02 -4.99 10.77
C ASN A 73 -5.71 -4.99 9.97
N ASN A 74 -4.80 -5.92 10.28
CA ASN A 74 -3.49 -6.09 9.67
C ASN A 74 -3.33 -7.51 9.09
N PRO A 75 -4.16 -7.90 8.12
CA PRO A 75 -4.10 -9.22 7.55
C PRO A 75 -2.78 -9.43 6.80
N MET A 76 -2.35 -10.69 6.75
CA MET A 76 -1.30 -11.11 5.83
C MET A 76 -1.71 -10.82 4.38
N PHE A 77 -0.74 -10.49 3.53
CA PHE A 77 -0.97 -10.20 2.12
C PHE A 77 0.06 -10.93 1.25
N ASP A 78 -0.28 -11.12 -0.02
CA ASP A 78 0.62 -11.76 -0.99
C ASP A 78 1.74 -10.77 -1.38
N LEU A 79 2.98 -11.06 -0.97
CA LEU A 79 4.15 -10.26 -1.31
C LEU A 79 4.39 -10.18 -2.83
N ARG A 80 3.95 -11.17 -3.61
CA ARG A 80 4.05 -11.14 -5.08
C ARG A 80 3.16 -10.07 -5.71
N LYS A 81 2.12 -9.62 -4.99
CA LYS A 81 1.24 -8.52 -5.40
C LYS A 81 1.62 -7.19 -4.76
N ALA A 82 2.65 -7.17 -3.91
CA ALA A 82 3.11 -5.96 -3.26
C ALA A 82 4.16 -5.24 -4.13
N ALA A 83 4.29 -3.95 -3.92
CA ALA A 83 5.42 -3.17 -4.42
C ALA A 83 6.29 -2.74 -3.23
N MET A 84 7.58 -2.52 -3.45
CA MET A 84 8.50 -2.07 -2.40
C MET A 84 9.37 -0.93 -2.89
N CYS A 85 9.72 -0.02 -1.98
CA CYS A 85 10.76 0.97 -2.22
C CYS A 85 12.05 0.50 -1.55
N ARG A 86 13.14 0.34 -2.32
CA ARG A 86 14.43 -0.09 -1.78
C ARG A 86 14.99 0.90 -0.76
N GLU A 87 14.92 2.20 -1.08
CA GLU A 87 15.52 3.25 -0.25
C GLU A 87 14.80 3.41 1.09
N THR A 88 13.47 3.39 1.10
CA THR A 88 12.71 3.55 2.34
C THR A 88 12.43 2.22 3.05
N GLY A 89 12.62 1.08 2.38
CA GLY A 89 12.23 -0.25 2.88
C GLY A 89 10.71 -0.49 2.93
N ARG A 90 9.89 0.44 2.44
CA ARG A 90 8.43 0.37 2.60
C ARG A 90 7.80 -0.60 1.62
N ILE A 91 6.94 -1.46 2.15
CA ILE A 91 6.14 -2.39 1.37
C ILE A 91 4.72 -1.84 1.24
N PHE A 92 4.25 -1.73 0.01
CA PHE A 92 2.91 -1.31 -0.36
C PHE A 92 2.11 -2.55 -0.79
N PRO A 93 1.22 -3.07 0.07
CA PRO A 93 0.37 -4.21 -0.26
C PRO A 93 -0.52 -3.90 -1.46
N ASN A 94 -0.79 -4.90 -2.30
CA ASN A 94 -1.60 -4.76 -3.51
C ASN A 94 -1.12 -3.63 -4.46
N GLY A 95 0.18 -3.33 -4.41
CA GLY A 95 0.81 -2.33 -5.27
C GLY A 95 0.98 -2.78 -6.72
N ILE A 96 0.67 -4.04 -7.06
CA ILE A 96 0.75 -4.58 -8.42
C ILE A 96 -0.65 -4.89 -8.94
N ASN A 97 -0.98 -4.37 -10.12
CA ASN A 97 -2.26 -4.64 -10.77
C ASN A 97 -2.25 -5.99 -11.50
N TRP A 98 -3.41 -6.38 -12.07
CA TRP A 98 -3.56 -7.67 -12.75
C TRP A 98 -2.70 -7.83 -14.01
N PHE A 99 -2.19 -6.74 -14.57
CA PHE A 99 -1.25 -6.77 -15.68
C PHE A 99 0.22 -6.71 -15.22
N ASP A 100 0.50 -7.01 -13.96
CA ASP A 100 1.86 -7.08 -13.41
C ASP A 100 2.60 -5.71 -13.45
N VAL A 101 1.83 -4.61 -13.39
CA VAL A 101 2.36 -3.24 -13.32
C VAL A 101 2.18 -2.67 -11.93
N ILE A 102 3.26 -2.07 -11.43
CA ILE A 102 3.26 -1.35 -10.15
C ILE A 102 2.37 -0.11 -10.28
N ASN A 103 1.38 0.00 -9.41
CA ASN A 103 0.43 1.10 -9.32
C ASN A 103 0.30 1.52 -7.85
N VAL A 104 1.24 2.35 -7.40
CA VAL A 104 1.24 2.94 -6.05
C VAL A 104 1.18 4.45 -6.20
N ASP A 105 0.19 5.06 -5.57
CA ASP A 105 -0.06 6.50 -5.52
C ASP A 105 -0.25 6.91 -4.05
N TRP A 106 -0.36 8.22 -3.77
CA TRP A 106 -0.60 8.73 -2.43
C TRP A 106 -1.92 8.30 -1.79
N ASP A 107 -2.85 7.74 -2.59
CA ASP A 107 -4.08 7.17 -2.07
C ASP A 107 -3.86 5.80 -1.40
N PHE A 108 -2.62 5.28 -1.35
CA PHE A 108 -2.31 4.03 -0.64
C PHE A 108 -2.78 4.04 0.83
N LEU A 109 -2.79 5.20 1.51
CA LEU A 109 -3.33 5.33 2.87
C LEU A 109 -4.82 5.00 2.90
N LYS A 110 -5.60 5.63 2.00
CA LYS A 110 -7.04 5.43 1.89
C LYS A 110 -7.40 4.02 1.38
N LYS A 111 -6.58 3.46 0.48
CA LYS A 111 -6.70 2.07 0.02
C LYS A 111 -6.43 1.09 1.17
N ARG A 112 -5.50 1.39 2.07
CA ARG A 112 -5.20 0.56 3.24
C ARG A 112 -6.32 0.58 4.26
N ARG A 113 -6.85 1.77 4.55
CA ARG A 113 -8.01 2.01 5.41
C ARG A 113 -8.66 3.32 4.98
N PRO A 114 -9.97 3.37 4.66
CA PRO A 114 -10.63 4.64 4.34
C PRO A 114 -10.62 5.59 5.54
N GLY A 115 -10.28 6.86 5.31
CA GLY A 115 -10.18 7.89 6.36
C GLY A 115 -9.58 9.20 5.85
N ASN A 116 -9.59 10.22 6.71
CA ASN A 116 -8.98 11.53 6.46
C ASN A 116 -7.68 11.68 7.24
N TYR A 117 -6.59 11.23 6.64
CA TYR A 117 -5.30 11.13 7.28
C TYR A 117 -4.54 12.46 7.28
N VAL A 118 -4.03 12.83 8.45
CA VAL A 118 -3.05 13.91 8.62
C VAL A 118 -1.77 13.39 9.25
N SER A 119 -0.66 14.13 9.09
CA SER A 119 0.60 13.84 9.77
C SER A 119 0.46 13.98 11.30
N TRP A 120 1.02 13.05 12.07
CA TRP A 120 1.07 13.13 13.54
C TRP A 120 1.69 14.45 14.04
N GLY A 121 2.76 14.94 13.39
CA GLY A 121 3.46 16.15 13.79
C GLY A 121 2.59 17.41 13.74
N SER A 122 1.64 17.45 12.80
CA SER A 122 0.69 18.56 12.59
C SER A 122 -0.38 18.69 13.68
N LEU A 123 -0.53 17.68 14.53
CA LEU A 123 -1.53 17.70 15.60
C LEU A 123 -1.11 18.64 16.74
N SER A 124 -2.11 19.29 17.34
CA SER A 124 -1.93 20.04 18.58
C SER A 124 -1.50 19.13 19.74
N VAL A 125 -0.95 19.73 20.80
CA VAL A 125 -0.53 19.01 22.01
C VAL A 125 -1.72 18.24 22.62
N ASP A 126 -2.85 18.91 22.80
CA ASP A 126 -4.07 18.30 23.36
C ASP A 126 -4.56 17.10 22.53
N GLN A 127 -4.49 17.18 21.20
CA GLN A 127 -4.86 16.07 20.31
C GLN A 127 -3.89 14.89 20.46
N LYS A 128 -2.57 15.15 20.55
CA LYS A 128 -1.55 14.11 20.76
C LYS A 128 -1.74 13.42 22.11
N GLU A 129 -2.01 14.18 23.17
CA GLU A 129 -2.30 13.65 24.50
C GLU A 129 -3.56 12.78 24.49
N HIS A 130 -4.63 13.26 23.87
CA HIS A 130 -5.88 12.53 23.75
C HIS A 130 -5.71 11.20 23.00
N LEU A 131 -5.01 11.20 21.86
CA LEU A 131 -4.71 10.00 21.09
C LEU A 131 -3.83 9.04 21.88
N THR A 132 -2.80 9.54 22.57
CA THR A 132 -1.93 8.71 23.42
C THR A 132 -2.74 8.01 24.51
N LYS A 133 -3.68 8.71 25.13
CA LYS A 133 -4.59 8.14 26.15
C LYS A 133 -5.49 7.04 25.61
N ILE A 134 -5.98 7.18 24.38
CA ILE A 134 -6.90 6.22 23.74
C ILE A 134 -6.17 4.96 23.24
N HIS A 135 -4.95 5.13 22.74
CA HIS A 135 -4.18 4.03 22.14
C HIS A 135 -3.33 3.25 23.14
N HIS A 136 -3.06 3.83 24.31
CA HIS A 136 -2.23 3.35 25.43
C HIS A 136 -0.75 3.08 25.10
N ASP A 137 -0.48 2.48 23.94
CA ASP A 137 0.84 2.10 23.47
C ASP A 137 1.07 2.63 22.06
N LEU A 138 2.09 3.46 21.90
CA LEU A 138 2.54 3.97 20.60
C LEU A 138 3.94 3.44 20.23
N SER A 139 4.40 2.38 20.91
CA SER A 139 5.71 1.80 20.70
C SER A 139 5.92 1.34 19.25
N GLY A 140 7.09 1.70 18.71
CA GLY A 140 7.49 1.39 17.34
C GLY A 140 6.82 2.26 16.26
N TYR A 141 6.03 3.28 16.63
CA TYR A 141 5.60 4.33 15.70
C TYR A 141 6.52 5.56 15.79
N GLN A 142 6.60 6.34 14.71
CA GLN A 142 7.35 7.59 14.69
C GLN A 142 6.51 8.74 15.25
N THR A 143 6.66 9.02 16.55
CA THR A 143 5.97 10.12 17.24
C THR A 143 6.85 11.35 17.47
N GLU A 144 8.17 11.17 17.55
CA GLU A 144 9.14 12.20 17.93
C GLU A 144 9.57 13.05 16.73
N PHE A 145 9.87 12.41 15.60
CA PHE A 145 10.34 13.09 14.39
C PHE A 145 9.27 13.03 13.29
N SER A 146 8.34 13.99 13.33
CA SER A 146 7.17 14.02 12.45
C SER A 146 6.98 15.38 11.79
N SER A 147 6.36 15.39 10.61
CA SER A 147 6.12 16.60 9.83
C SER A 147 4.99 17.42 10.43
N GLU A 148 5.19 18.73 10.54
CA GLU A 148 4.15 19.70 10.92
C GLU A 148 3.14 19.95 9.79
N ASN A 149 3.46 19.54 8.55
CA ASN A 149 2.53 19.65 7.44
C ASN A 149 1.42 18.61 7.59
N PRO A 150 0.13 19.02 7.63
CA PRO A 150 -0.96 18.09 7.83
C PRO A 150 -1.15 17.15 6.64
N LEU A 151 -0.84 17.57 5.41
CA LEU A 151 -1.12 16.77 4.22
C LEU A 151 -0.06 15.68 4.03
N PRO A 152 -0.43 14.37 4.02
CA PRO A 152 0.55 13.28 3.85
C PRO A 152 1.43 13.44 2.61
N ARG A 153 0.82 13.88 1.50
CA ARG A 153 1.51 14.10 0.21
C ARG A 153 2.54 15.23 0.21
N ALA A 154 2.48 16.10 1.22
CA ALA A 154 3.37 17.25 1.35
C ALA A 154 4.44 17.03 2.43
N VAL A 155 4.62 15.78 2.88
CA VAL A 155 5.67 15.41 3.82
C VAL A 155 7.05 15.73 3.22
N GLU A 156 7.89 16.36 4.02
CA GLU A 156 9.24 16.74 3.60
C GLU A 156 10.15 15.50 3.52
N PRO A 157 11.13 15.48 2.59
CA PRO A 157 11.99 14.33 2.38
C PRO A 157 12.68 13.82 3.65
N LYS A 158 13.08 14.71 4.57
CA LYS A 158 13.73 14.33 5.84
C LYS A 158 12.85 13.43 6.71
N TYR A 159 11.55 13.72 6.80
CA TYR A 159 10.60 12.89 7.55
C TYR A 159 10.21 11.65 6.75
N ALA A 160 10.04 11.80 5.43
CA ALA A 160 9.75 10.69 4.54
C ALA A 160 10.85 9.63 4.52
N MET A 161 12.13 9.99 4.74
CA MET A 161 13.25 9.03 4.72
C MET A 161 13.58 8.45 6.10
N LYS A 162 12.93 8.94 7.17
CA LYS A 162 13.14 8.40 8.52
C LYS A 162 12.56 6.99 8.67
N LYS A 163 13.21 6.16 9.49
CA LYS A 163 12.74 4.85 9.96
C LYS A 163 12.57 4.87 11.50
N PRO A 164 11.43 4.42 12.07
CA PRO A 164 10.21 4.11 11.36
C PRO A 164 9.68 5.32 10.57
N GLY A 165 8.97 5.06 9.49
CA GLY A 165 8.34 6.06 8.63
C GLY A 165 7.24 6.86 9.34
N PRO A 166 6.70 7.89 8.66
CA PRO A 166 5.76 8.81 9.31
C PRO A 166 4.50 8.12 9.83
N LEU A 167 4.00 8.61 10.96
CA LEU A 167 2.72 8.24 11.54
C LEU A 167 1.62 9.19 11.05
N TYR A 168 0.51 8.61 10.61
CA TYR A 168 -0.69 9.32 10.19
C TYR A 168 -1.88 9.03 11.09
N VAL A 169 -2.76 10.00 11.20
CA VAL A 169 -3.94 9.93 12.06
C VAL A 169 -5.18 10.33 11.27
N ASP A 170 -6.20 9.48 11.32
CA ASP A 170 -7.57 9.91 11.02
C ASP A 170 -8.17 10.54 12.27
N ILE A 171 -8.25 11.88 12.28
CA ILE A 171 -8.72 12.64 13.44
C ILE A 171 -10.16 12.26 13.82
N ASN A 172 -11.01 11.96 12.83
CA ASN A 172 -12.44 11.73 13.07
C ASN A 172 -12.69 10.39 13.75
N ASN A 173 -11.91 9.37 13.38
CA ASN A 173 -12.09 8.00 13.86
C ASN A 173 -11.02 7.59 14.89
N TYR A 174 -10.07 8.48 15.19
CA TYR A 174 -8.88 8.22 16.00
C TYR A 174 -8.08 7.00 15.56
N VAL A 175 -8.09 6.67 14.26
CA VAL A 175 -7.37 5.53 13.69
C VAL A 175 -5.96 5.96 13.32
N LEU A 176 -4.97 5.18 13.73
CA LEU A 176 -3.58 5.39 13.37
C LEU A 176 -3.21 4.53 12.17
N LEU A 177 -2.46 5.13 11.23
CA LEU A 177 -1.77 4.43 10.16
C LEU A 177 -0.29 4.76 10.27
N GLY A 178 0.55 3.79 10.62
CA GLY A 178 1.97 4.04 10.80
C GLY A 178 2.84 2.93 10.22
N TRP A 179 4.01 3.33 9.74
CA TRP A 179 5.03 2.39 9.28
C TRP A 179 5.71 1.77 10.51
N LYS A 180 5.73 0.43 10.56
CA LYS A 180 6.49 -0.31 11.58
C LYS A 180 7.58 -1.12 10.91
N ILE A 181 8.77 -1.09 11.52
CA ILE A 181 9.93 -1.86 11.08
C ILE A 181 9.65 -3.34 11.35
N VAL A 182 9.88 -4.17 10.34
CA VAL A 182 9.81 -5.62 10.47
C VAL A 182 11.08 -6.08 11.20
N PRO A 183 10.97 -6.86 12.31
CA PRO A 183 12.11 -7.27 13.12
C PRO A 183 13.25 -7.87 12.29
N GLU A 184 14.49 -7.53 12.65
CA GLU A 184 15.72 -8.03 12.00
C GLU A 184 15.87 -7.67 10.52
N THR A 185 15.08 -6.69 10.04
CA THR A 185 15.15 -6.22 8.65
C THR A 185 15.11 -4.71 8.58
N GLU A 186 15.39 -4.18 7.40
CA GLU A 186 15.22 -2.76 7.09
C GLU A 186 13.84 -2.42 6.49
N LEU A 187 12.94 -3.41 6.42
CA LEU A 187 11.65 -3.30 5.77
C LEU A 187 10.61 -2.72 6.72
N GLU A 188 9.64 -2.03 6.14
CA GLU A 188 8.52 -1.44 6.87
C GLU A 188 7.19 -1.88 6.27
N VAL A 189 6.24 -2.18 7.15
CA VAL A 189 4.85 -2.46 6.79
C VAL A 189 3.93 -1.40 7.37
N LEU A 190 2.89 -1.05 6.62
CA LEU A 190 1.90 -0.06 7.04
C LEU A 190 0.85 -0.72 7.94
N ILE A 191 0.91 -0.41 9.23
CA ILE A 191 0.06 -0.97 10.27
C ILE A 191 -1.07 -0.02 10.61
N VAL A 192 -2.27 -0.58 10.67
CA VAL A 192 -3.50 0.07 11.18
C VAL A 192 -3.57 -0.17 12.67
N LYS A 193 -3.82 0.86 13.47
CA LYS A 193 -4.16 0.70 14.88
C LYS A 193 -5.44 1.44 15.22
N HIS A 194 -6.40 0.69 15.74
CA HIS A 194 -7.68 1.21 16.22
C HIS A 194 -7.56 1.67 17.68
N PRO A 195 -8.42 2.61 18.11
CA PRO A 195 -8.64 2.91 19.52
C PRO A 195 -8.80 1.64 20.35
N THR A 196 -8.18 1.58 21.53
CA THR A 196 -8.42 0.45 22.43
C THR A 196 -9.83 0.61 23.01
N PRO A 197 -10.74 -0.35 22.82
CA PRO A 197 -12.06 -0.25 23.44
C PRO A 197 -11.88 -0.18 24.95
N LYS A 198 -12.51 0.80 25.61
CA LYS A 198 -12.63 0.77 27.07
C LYS A 198 -13.35 -0.53 27.41
N ARG A 199 -12.67 -1.46 28.08
CA ARG A 199 -13.35 -2.60 28.71
C ARG A 199 -14.29 -2.02 29.76
N THR A 200 -15.56 -1.81 29.40
CA THR A 200 -16.63 -1.73 30.39
C THR A 200 -16.71 -3.12 30.99
N PHE A 201 -16.11 -3.28 32.17
CA PHE A 201 -16.39 -4.45 33.00
C PHE A 201 -17.89 -4.45 33.24
N PHE A 202 -18.60 -5.41 32.64
CA PHE A 202 -19.91 -5.78 33.13
C PHE A 202 -19.67 -6.32 34.53
N THR A 203 -19.93 -5.50 35.54
CA THR A 203 -20.10 -6.00 36.90
C THR A 203 -21.30 -6.95 36.83
N PRO A 204 -21.14 -8.26 37.08
CA PRO A 204 -22.30 -9.12 37.23
C PRO A 204 -23.15 -8.52 38.35
N ILE A 205 -24.42 -8.27 38.06
CA ILE A 205 -25.41 -7.91 39.08
C ILE A 205 -25.45 -9.12 40.00
N SER A 206 -24.96 -8.97 41.23
CA SER A 206 -25.20 -9.95 42.28
C SER A 206 -26.70 -10.00 42.51
N GLU A 207 -27.33 -11.10 42.10
CA GLU A 207 -28.66 -11.50 42.57
C GLU A 207 -28.55 -11.87 44.05
N GLU A 208 -28.51 -10.86 44.92
CA GLU A 208 -28.84 -10.98 46.34
C GLU A 208 -29.86 -9.87 46.62
N ASP A 209 -31.13 -10.18 46.35
CA ASP A 209 -32.30 -9.62 47.02
C ASP A 209 -33.57 -10.25 46.40
N SER A 210 -33.87 -11.48 46.84
CA SER A 210 -35.21 -12.09 46.74
C SER A 210 -35.44 -13.05 47.89
#